data_AF-A0A916UWF7-F1
#
_entry.id   AF-A0A916UWF7-F1
#
_cell.length_a   1.000
_cell.length_b   1.000
_cell.length_c   1.000
_cell.angle_alpha   90.00
_cell.angle_beta   90.00
_cell.angle_gamma   90.00
#
_symmetry.space_group_name_H-M   'P 1'
#
loop_
_entity.id
_entity.type
_entity.pdbx_description
1 polymer ?
#
loop_
_entity_poly.entity_id
_entity_poly.type
_entity_poly.pdbx_seq_one_letter_code
_entity_poly.pdbx_strand_id
1 'polypeptide(L)'
;MLLRGSKLAAFAIALSMSAGYAEPTRALDNRQAQLSKALKTKDYAQLQRLVLSAATPADVKTDLDWLRDQMFGGASSAVAMWYAARLWGVAAPLPAGPGDELRQAAAAAALYTYAAIRIDGTRCADVSAPTGRRETVLAVFRPIWAFVGTLSPEKRARLVDTAVKLDRVTAARRTREGDDAFLCRDGLDEIAYNLKRGTSKAVPTPLGGVGRTIATGGDGTYKPRVVAEKSWKPKAAQLRAELPQTLTLLVSSAR
;
A
#
# COMPACT_ATOMS: atom_id res chain seq x y z
N MET A 1 -35.64 -15.99 -20.88
CA MET A 1 -36.09 -16.83 -19.76
C MET A 1 -35.17 -18.04 -19.69
N LEU A 2 -34.71 -18.39 -18.48
CA LEU A 2 -33.80 -19.50 -18.10
C LEU A 2 -32.29 -19.22 -18.07
N LEU A 3 -31.85 -18.84 -16.86
CA LEU A 3 -30.52 -18.97 -16.28
C LEU A 3 -30.19 -20.45 -15.98
N ARG A 4 -29.00 -20.91 -16.34
CA ARG A 4 -28.28 -22.09 -15.78
C ARG A 4 -26.78 -21.86 -16.03
N GLY A 5 -25.84 -22.05 -15.12
CA GLY A 5 -25.84 -22.48 -13.74
C GLY A 5 -24.37 -22.51 -13.29
N SER A 6 -24.01 -21.71 -12.28
CA SER A 6 -22.67 -21.68 -11.71
C SER A 6 -22.57 -22.76 -10.63
N LYS A 7 -21.70 -23.76 -10.84
CA LYS A 7 -21.29 -24.69 -9.77
C LYS A 7 -19.99 -24.17 -9.16
N LEU A 8 -20.11 -23.39 -8.09
CA LEU A 8 -19.01 -23.16 -7.15
C LEU A 8 -19.07 -24.27 -6.10
N ALA A 9 -18.10 -25.18 -6.16
CA ALA A 9 -17.89 -26.17 -5.11
C ALA A 9 -17.26 -25.47 -3.90
N ALA A 10 -18.05 -25.26 -2.85
CA ALA A 10 -17.57 -24.86 -1.54
C ALA A 10 -17.06 -26.11 -0.81
N PHE A 11 -15.76 -26.17 -0.52
CA PHE A 11 -15.21 -27.16 0.40
C PHE A 11 -15.14 -26.55 1.80
N ALA A 12 -16.01 -27.01 2.69
CA ALA A 12 -15.94 -26.74 4.12
C ALA A 12 -15.34 -27.96 4.81
N ILE A 13 -14.18 -27.78 5.46
CA ILE A 13 -13.62 -28.77 6.38
C ILE A 13 -14.03 -28.32 7.79
N ALA A 14 -14.89 -29.09 8.45
CA ALA A 14 -15.24 -28.90 9.84
C ALA A 14 -14.34 -29.79 10.71
N LEU A 15 -13.46 -29.18 11.52
CA LEU A 15 -12.82 -29.85 12.64
C LEU A 15 -13.53 -29.42 13.93
N SER A 16 -14.19 -30.38 14.56
CA SER A 16 -14.76 -30.23 15.90
C SER A 16 -13.70 -30.60 16.93
N MET A 17 -13.17 -29.62 17.66
CA MET A 17 -12.49 -29.85 18.94
C MET A 17 -13.10 -28.93 19.99
N SER A 18 -13.84 -29.52 20.91
CA SER A 18 -14.42 -28.84 22.07
C SER A 18 -13.53 -29.11 23.28
N ALA A 19 -12.66 -28.15 23.62
CA ALA A 19 -12.04 -28.04 24.93
C ALA A 19 -11.58 -26.59 25.14
N GLY A 20 -12.30 -25.82 25.96
CA GLY A 20 -11.89 -24.52 26.55
C GLY A 20 -10.96 -23.58 25.75
N TYR A 21 -11.47 -22.94 24.68
CA TYR A 21 -10.77 -21.84 23.97
C TYR A 21 -11.70 -20.64 23.79
N ALA A 22 -11.89 -19.83 24.83
CA ALA A 22 -12.64 -18.58 24.74
C ALA A 22 -11.75 -17.33 24.49
N GLU A 23 -10.43 -17.49 24.38
CA GLU A 23 -9.47 -16.37 24.27
C GLU A 23 -8.88 -16.06 22.88
N PRO A 24 -8.76 -16.99 21.91
CA PRO A 24 -8.14 -16.67 20.61
C PRO A 24 -8.93 -15.63 19.81
N THR A 25 -10.27 -15.71 19.83
CA THR A 25 -11.15 -14.81 19.06
C THR A 25 -11.08 -13.39 19.60
N ARG A 26 -11.15 -13.20 20.92
CA ARG A 26 -11.09 -11.88 21.55
C ARG A 26 -9.76 -11.17 21.31
N ALA A 27 -8.63 -11.89 21.30
CA ALA A 27 -7.33 -11.32 20.99
C ALA A 27 -7.22 -10.85 19.53
N LEU A 28 -7.74 -11.62 18.58
CA LEU A 28 -7.79 -11.24 17.17
C LEU A 28 -8.74 -10.07 16.90
N ASP A 29 -9.90 -10.03 17.57
CA ASP A 29 -10.84 -8.91 17.51
C ASP A 29 -10.19 -7.61 18.02
N ASN A 30 -9.50 -7.69 19.16
CA ASN A 30 -8.74 -6.56 19.72
C ASN A 30 -7.67 -6.05 18.74
N ARG A 31 -6.99 -6.96 18.03
CA ARG A 31 -5.96 -6.61 17.04
C ARG A 31 -6.55 -5.85 15.84
N GLN A 32 -7.65 -6.34 15.26
CA GLN A 32 -8.33 -5.64 14.16
C GLN A 32 -8.88 -4.28 14.60
N ALA A 33 -9.37 -4.17 15.84
CA ALA A 33 -9.81 -2.90 16.41
C ALA A 33 -8.66 -1.89 16.53
N GLN A 34 -7.46 -2.34 16.91
CA GLN A 34 -6.26 -1.49 16.96
C GLN A 34 -5.83 -1.01 15.57
N LEU A 35 -5.80 -1.89 14.57
CA LEU A 35 -5.49 -1.54 13.18
C LEU A 35 -6.50 -0.51 12.65
N SER A 36 -7.80 -0.77 12.87
CA SER A 36 -8.90 0.12 12.47
C SER A 36 -8.83 1.47 13.16
N LYS A 37 -8.49 1.51 14.45
CA LYS A 37 -8.27 2.74 15.21
C LYS A 37 -7.11 3.55 14.60
N ALA A 38 -5.96 2.92 14.38
CA ALA A 38 -4.78 3.58 13.82
C ALA A 38 -5.07 4.16 12.42
N LEU A 39 -5.76 3.41 11.56
CA LEU A 39 -6.17 3.90 10.24
C LEU A 39 -7.17 5.07 10.35
N LYS A 40 -8.19 4.96 11.21
CA LYS A 40 -9.19 6.01 11.43
C LYS A 40 -8.56 7.31 11.93
N THR A 41 -7.53 7.22 12.78
CA THR A 41 -6.79 8.38 13.29
C THR A 41 -5.63 8.80 12.36
N LYS A 42 -5.49 8.17 11.18
CA LYS A 42 -4.39 8.40 10.23
C LYS A 42 -2.99 8.28 10.87
N ASP A 43 -2.85 7.44 11.90
CA ASP A 43 -1.59 7.14 12.56
C ASP A 43 -0.87 6.01 11.81
N TYR A 44 -0.27 6.35 10.67
CA TYR A 44 0.40 5.39 9.80
C TYR A 44 1.66 4.77 10.44
N ALA A 45 2.28 5.47 11.40
CA ALA A 45 3.41 4.94 12.15
C ALA A 45 2.96 3.82 13.10
N GLN A 46 1.87 4.03 13.84
CA GLN A 46 1.27 2.98 14.66
C GLN A 46 0.74 1.84 13.79
N LEU A 47 0.09 2.14 12.66
CA LEU A 47 -0.40 1.11 11.74
C LEU A 47 0.74 0.22 11.24
N GLN A 48 1.86 0.82 10.81
CA GLN A 48 3.04 0.08 10.40
C GLN A 48 3.58 -0.79 11.54
N ARG A 49 3.75 -0.23 12.75
CA ARG A 49 4.23 -1.00 13.91
C ARG A 49 3.35 -2.19 14.20
N LEU A 50 2.02 -2.02 14.19
CA LEU A 50 1.07 -3.09 14.42
C LEU A 50 1.24 -4.20 13.38
N VAL A 51 1.22 -3.88 12.08
CA VAL A 51 1.38 -4.86 10.99
C VAL A 51 2.72 -5.60 11.06
N LEU A 52 3.81 -4.91 11.40
CA LEU A 52 5.14 -5.52 11.49
C LEU A 52 5.37 -6.33 12.78
N SER A 53 4.59 -6.07 13.83
CA SER A 53 4.71 -6.75 15.14
C SER A 53 3.91 -8.05 15.27
N ALA A 54 3.22 -8.51 14.21
CA ALA A 54 2.49 -9.77 14.25
C ALA A 54 3.45 -10.94 14.55
N ALA A 55 3.23 -11.58 15.71
CA ALA A 55 4.13 -12.57 16.28
C ALA A 55 3.77 -14.01 15.86
N THR A 56 2.50 -14.25 15.55
CA THR A 56 2.01 -15.60 15.22
C THR A 56 1.50 -15.70 13.78
N PRO A 57 1.44 -16.91 13.19
CA PRO A 57 0.78 -17.13 11.90
C PRO A 57 -0.69 -16.67 11.87
N ALA A 58 -1.41 -16.79 13.00
CA ALA A 58 -2.79 -16.32 13.13
C ALA A 58 -2.88 -14.78 13.04
N ASP A 59 -1.95 -14.07 13.67
CA ASP A 59 -1.84 -12.61 13.55
C ASP A 59 -1.52 -12.20 12.11
N VAL A 60 -0.59 -12.90 11.46
CA VAL A 60 -0.21 -12.64 10.06
C VAL A 60 -1.43 -12.75 9.14
N LYS A 61 -2.21 -13.83 9.28
CA LYS A 61 -3.42 -14.05 8.50
C LYS A 61 -4.46 -12.96 8.78
N THR A 62 -4.68 -12.64 10.05
CA THR A 62 -5.65 -11.62 10.49
C THR A 62 -5.30 -10.24 9.94
N ASP A 63 -4.02 -9.87 9.96
CA ASP A 63 -3.53 -8.63 9.37
C ASP A 63 -3.71 -8.61 7.86
N LEU A 64 -3.39 -9.71 7.17
CA LEU A 64 -3.54 -9.81 5.72
C LEU A 64 -5.00 -9.70 5.29
N ASP A 65 -5.92 -10.38 5.98
CA ASP A 65 -7.36 -10.27 5.71
C ASP A 65 -7.85 -8.84 5.94
N TRP A 66 -7.48 -8.23 7.07
CA TRP A 66 -7.86 -6.84 7.36
C TRP A 66 -7.29 -5.86 6.32
N LEU A 67 -6.00 -5.96 6.00
CA LEU A 67 -5.32 -5.11 5.01
C LEU A 67 -5.94 -5.27 3.61
N ARG A 68 -6.25 -6.51 3.22
CA ARG A 68 -6.94 -6.81 1.96
C ARG A 68 -8.29 -6.10 1.92
N ASP A 69 -9.10 -6.28 2.95
CA ASP A 69 -10.45 -5.73 2.99
C ASP A 69 -10.44 -4.20 2.99
N GLN A 70 -9.51 -3.56 3.71
CA GLN A 70 -9.31 -2.10 3.66
C GLN A 70 -8.79 -1.61 2.29
N MET A 71 -7.91 -2.37 1.64
CA MET A 71 -7.39 -2.05 0.30
C MET A 71 -8.50 -2.10 -0.75
N PHE A 72 -9.25 -3.20 -0.82
CA PHE A 72 -10.40 -3.33 -1.74
C PHE A 72 -11.52 -2.35 -1.40
N GLY A 73 -11.66 -2.00 -0.12
CA GLY A 73 -12.55 -0.96 0.34
C GLY A 73 -12.11 0.45 -0.08
N GLY A 74 -10.87 0.67 -0.53
CA GLY A 74 -10.38 1.96 -0.99
C GLY A 74 -9.98 2.93 0.12
N ALA A 75 -9.49 2.44 1.26
CA ALA A 75 -9.16 3.28 2.41
C ALA A 75 -7.98 4.26 2.16
N SER A 76 -6.76 3.74 2.04
CA SER A 76 -5.53 4.53 1.90
C SER A 76 -4.52 3.78 1.05
N SER A 77 -3.68 4.49 0.29
CA SER A 77 -2.57 3.85 -0.44
C SER A 77 -1.50 3.28 0.51
N ALA A 78 -1.40 3.78 1.75
CA ALA A 78 -0.57 3.19 2.80
C ALA A 78 -1.00 1.76 3.13
N VAL A 79 -2.31 1.50 3.19
CA VAL A 79 -2.86 0.16 3.45
C VAL A 79 -2.47 -0.80 2.32
N ALA A 80 -2.60 -0.37 1.06
CA ALA A 80 -2.19 -1.16 -0.10
C ALA A 80 -0.68 -1.47 -0.07
N MET A 81 0.14 -0.49 0.34
CA MET A 81 1.57 -0.65 0.52
C MET A 81 1.88 -1.71 1.58
N TRP A 82 1.25 -1.62 2.75
CA TRP A 82 1.46 -2.59 3.83
C TRP A 82 0.93 -3.98 3.49
N TYR A 83 -0.17 -4.07 2.75
CA TYR A 83 -0.67 -5.34 2.21
C TYR A 83 0.36 -5.98 1.28
N ALA A 84 0.89 -5.23 0.30
CA ALA A 84 1.90 -5.72 -0.63
C ALA A 84 3.16 -6.20 0.11
N ALA A 85 3.67 -5.41 1.06
CA ALA A 85 4.86 -5.74 1.85
C ALA A 85 4.66 -7.02 2.67
N ARG A 86 3.52 -7.12 3.38
CA ARG A 86 3.22 -8.26 4.24
C ARG A 86 3.01 -9.53 3.44
N LEU A 87 2.26 -9.42 2.34
CA LEU A 87 1.97 -10.55 1.46
C LEU A 87 3.25 -11.07 0.81
N TRP A 88 4.14 -10.18 0.38
CA TRP A 88 5.45 -10.56 -0.12
C TRP A 88 6.31 -11.27 0.94
N GLY A 89 6.33 -10.77 2.18
CA GLY A 89 7.07 -11.40 3.27
C GLY A 89 6.62 -12.83 3.56
N VAL A 90 5.33 -13.14 3.39
CA VAL A 90 4.79 -14.50 3.49
C VAL A 90 5.10 -15.33 2.25
N ALA A 91 5.05 -14.73 1.06
CA ALA A 91 5.19 -15.44 -0.22
C ALA A 91 6.64 -15.75 -0.61
N ALA A 92 7.59 -14.89 -0.24
CA ALA A 92 9.00 -15.00 -0.61
C ALA A 92 9.66 -16.34 -0.20
N PRO A 93 9.46 -16.88 1.02
CA PRO A 93 10.08 -18.14 1.41
C PRO A 93 9.38 -19.39 0.83
N LEU A 94 8.22 -19.24 0.19
CA LEU A 94 7.46 -20.39 -0.33
C LEU A 94 8.00 -20.87 -1.68
N PRO A 95 7.94 -22.18 -1.95
CA PRO A 95 8.33 -22.74 -3.24
C PRO A 95 7.46 -22.21 -4.39
N ALA A 96 7.93 -22.42 -5.63
CA ALA A 96 7.17 -22.13 -6.85
C ALA A 96 5.82 -22.90 -6.86
N GLY A 97 4.83 -22.37 -7.58
CA GLY A 97 3.44 -22.82 -7.48
C GLY A 97 2.67 -22.03 -6.40
N PRO A 98 2.49 -22.55 -5.17
CA PRO A 98 1.75 -21.84 -4.11
C PRO A 98 2.30 -20.44 -3.80
N GLY A 99 3.62 -20.27 -3.83
CA GLY A 99 4.25 -18.97 -3.62
C GLY A 99 4.02 -17.98 -4.78
N ASP A 100 3.84 -18.46 -6.01
CA ASP A 100 3.74 -17.60 -7.20
C ASP A 100 2.44 -16.81 -7.26
N GLU A 101 1.34 -17.38 -6.77
CA GLU A 101 0.05 -16.70 -6.70
C GLU A 101 0.11 -15.56 -5.68
N LEU A 102 0.68 -15.82 -4.50
CA LEU A 102 0.86 -14.79 -3.46
C LEU A 102 1.86 -13.71 -3.90
N ARG A 103 2.96 -14.09 -4.57
CA ARG A 103 3.91 -13.13 -5.18
C ARG A 103 3.24 -12.25 -6.24
N GLN A 104 2.40 -12.83 -7.10
CA GLN A 104 1.62 -12.07 -8.09
C GLN A 104 0.59 -11.13 -7.43
N ALA A 105 -0.11 -11.58 -6.38
CA ALA A 105 -1.03 -10.75 -5.63
C ALA A 105 -0.31 -9.58 -4.92
N ALA A 106 0.88 -9.81 -4.37
CA ALA A 106 1.73 -8.76 -3.80
C ALA A 106 2.19 -7.77 -4.89
N ALA A 107 2.56 -8.25 -6.07
CA ALA A 107 2.92 -7.41 -7.21
C ALA A 107 1.74 -6.54 -7.71
N ALA A 108 0.53 -7.10 -7.77
CA ALA A 108 -0.67 -6.34 -8.12
C ALA A 108 -0.97 -5.24 -7.08
N ALA A 109 -0.85 -5.55 -5.78
CA ALA A 109 -1.01 -4.58 -4.71
C ALA A 109 0.06 -3.47 -4.74
N ALA A 110 1.31 -3.82 -5.05
CA ALA A 110 2.39 -2.84 -5.23
C ALA A 110 2.14 -1.91 -6.43
N LEU A 111 1.69 -2.45 -7.57
CA LEU A 111 1.31 -1.65 -8.75
C LEU A 111 0.14 -0.72 -8.45
N TYR A 112 -0.89 -1.24 -7.76
CA TYR A 112 -2.02 -0.43 -7.32
C TYR A 112 -1.58 0.68 -6.35
N THR A 113 -0.67 0.39 -5.42
CA THR A 113 -0.10 1.39 -4.51
C THR A 113 0.58 2.52 -5.29
N TYR A 114 1.45 2.18 -6.25
CA TYR A 114 2.12 3.15 -7.12
C TYR A 114 1.11 4.01 -7.89
N ALA A 115 0.10 3.36 -8.50
CA ALA A 115 -0.99 4.02 -9.24
C ALA A 115 -1.78 4.99 -8.36
N ALA A 116 -2.20 4.54 -7.18
CA ALA A 116 -2.98 5.33 -6.24
C ALA A 116 -2.23 6.57 -5.79
N ILE A 117 -0.93 6.46 -5.46
CA ILE A 117 -0.10 7.61 -5.09
C ILE A 117 0.07 8.57 -6.27
N ARG A 118 0.31 8.06 -7.49
CA ARG A 118 0.45 8.89 -8.70
C ARG A 118 -0.80 9.74 -8.94
N ILE A 119 -1.97 9.13 -8.83
CA ILE A 119 -3.25 9.80 -9.15
C ILE A 119 -3.68 10.70 -7.99
N ASP A 120 -3.75 10.17 -6.78
CA ASP A 120 -4.27 10.92 -5.64
C ASP A 120 -3.29 11.98 -5.15
N GLY A 121 -1.99 11.79 -5.37
CA GLY A 121 -0.95 12.74 -5.03
C GLY A 121 -1.06 14.07 -5.77
N THR A 122 -1.84 14.15 -6.85
CA THR A 122 -2.17 15.42 -7.54
C THR A 122 -2.84 16.45 -6.62
N ARG A 123 -3.42 16.01 -5.50
CA ARG A 123 -4.01 16.90 -4.50
C ARG A 123 -2.97 17.63 -3.64
N CYS A 124 -1.72 17.16 -3.59
CA CYS A 124 -0.68 17.76 -2.76
C CYS A 124 -0.15 19.04 -3.40
N ALA A 125 -0.07 20.13 -2.63
CA ALA A 125 0.55 21.37 -3.11
C ALA A 125 2.07 21.22 -3.29
N ASP A 126 2.71 20.46 -2.42
CA ASP A 126 4.08 20.02 -2.59
C ASP A 126 4.12 18.73 -3.43
N VAL A 127 4.55 18.85 -4.69
CA VAL A 127 4.63 17.72 -5.63
C VAL A 127 5.78 16.76 -5.34
N SER A 128 6.74 17.16 -4.50
CA SER A 128 7.87 16.32 -4.12
C SER A 128 7.44 15.20 -3.16
N ALA A 129 6.45 15.44 -2.29
CA ALA A 129 5.90 14.43 -1.37
C ALA A 129 5.36 13.17 -2.10
N PRO A 130 4.37 13.26 -3.01
CA PRO A 130 3.86 12.09 -3.72
C PRO A 130 4.90 11.50 -4.71
N THR A 131 5.89 12.28 -5.13
CA THR A 131 6.99 11.77 -5.96
C THR A 131 7.94 10.90 -5.13
N GLY A 132 8.43 11.39 -4.00
CA GLY A 132 9.26 10.64 -3.06
C GLY A 132 8.58 9.37 -2.54
N ARG A 133 7.25 9.42 -2.31
CA ARG A 133 6.48 8.20 -1.96
C ARG A 133 6.49 7.15 -3.07
N ARG A 134 6.33 7.54 -4.34
CA ARG A 134 6.41 6.60 -5.47
C ARG A 134 7.81 6.01 -5.59
N GLU A 135 8.85 6.82 -5.42
CA GLU A 135 10.23 6.36 -5.42
C GLU A 135 10.50 5.38 -4.28
N THR A 136 9.96 5.65 -3.09
CA THR A 136 10.02 4.74 -1.94
C THR A 136 9.36 3.41 -2.25
N VAL A 137 8.17 3.41 -2.86
CA VAL A 137 7.50 2.19 -3.32
C VAL A 137 8.38 1.42 -4.31
N LEU A 138 9.01 2.12 -5.27
CA LEU A 138 9.93 1.48 -6.21
C LEU A 138 11.17 0.89 -5.52
N ALA A 139 11.74 1.59 -4.55
CA ALA A 139 12.95 1.18 -3.83
C ALA A 139 12.67 0.02 -2.85
N VAL A 140 11.64 0.14 -2.01
CA VAL A 140 11.29 -0.86 -0.99
C VAL A 140 10.79 -2.15 -1.64
N PHE A 141 10.07 -2.06 -2.76
CA PHE A 141 9.54 -3.22 -3.48
C PHE A 141 10.45 -3.72 -4.60
N ARG A 142 11.76 -3.40 -4.57
CA ARG A 142 12.73 -3.97 -5.52
C ARG A 142 12.61 -5.50 -5.70
N PRO A 143 12.45 -6.33 -4.64
CA PRO A 143 12.26 -7.77 -4.83
C PRO A 143 10.98 -8.13 -5.59
N ILE A 144 9.89 -7.38 -5.36
CA ILE A 144 8.63 -7.56 -6.10
C ILE A 144 8.85 -7.21 -7.57
N TRP A 145 9.55 -6.11 -7.88
CA TRP A 145 9.82 -5.70 -9.26
C TRP A 145 10.75 -6.67 -9.99
N ALA A 146 11.76 -7.21 -9.32
CA ALA A 146 12.61 -8.27 -9.87
C ALA A 146 11.78 -9.50 -10.25
N PHE A 147 10.82 -9.90 -9.40
CA PHE A 147 9.88 -10.99 -9.73
C PHE A 147 8.96 -10.63 -10.89
N VAL A 148 8.43 -9.40 -10.96
CA VAL A 148 7.65 -8.96 -12.12
C VAL A 148 8.45 -9.07 -13.41
N GLY A 149 9.76 -8.81 -13.37
CA GLY A 149 10.68 -8.98 -14.49
C GLY A 149 10.81 -10.42 -15.00
N THR A 150 10.53 -11.43 -14.16
CA THR A 150 10.57 -12.85 -14.55
C THR A 150 9.26 -13.37 -15.14
N LEU A 151 8.18 -12.58 -15.06
CA LEU A 151 6.87 -12.98 -15.54
C LEU A 151 6.75 -12.90 -17.06
N SER A 152 5.94 -13.81 -17.63
CA SER A 152 5.55 -13.71 -19.04
C SER A 152 4.83 -12.39 -19.34
N PRO A 153 4.85 -11.89 -20.59
CA PRO A 153 4.11 -10.69 -20.97
C PRO A 153 2.62 -10.75 -20.59
N GLU A 154 1.98 -11.91 -20.74
CA GLU A 154 0.59 -12.13 -20.39
C GLU A 154 0.34 -12.00 -18.87
N LYS A 155 1.22 -12.55 -18.03
CA LYS A 155 1.13 -12.38 -16.57
C LYS A 155 1.33 -10.92 -16.17
N ARG A 156 2.28 -10.19 -16.79
CA ARG A 156 2.47 -8.75 -16.56
C ARG A 156 1.23 -7.94 -16.94
N ALA A 157 0.61 -8.23 -18.08
CA ALA A 157 -0.64 -7.59 -18.50
C ALA A 157 -1.77 -7.83 -17.48
N ARG A 158 -1.92 -9.05 -16.96
CA ARG A 158 -2.89 -9.35 -15.88
C ARG A 158 -2.67 -8.52 -14.62
N LEU A 159 -1.41 -8.30 -14.23
CA LEU A 159 -1.09 -7.44 -13.07
C LEU A 159 -1.52 -5.98 -13.32
N VAL A 160 -1.24 -5.46 -14.52
CA VAL A 160 -1.67 -4.12 -14.95
C VAL A 160 -3.20 -4.00 -14.91
N ASP A 161 -3.92 -4.93 -15.52
CA ASP A 161 -5.38 -4.95 -15.54
C ASP A 161 -5.97 -5.00 -14.12
N THR A 162 -5.35 -5.78 -13.23
CA THR A 162 -5.77 -5.90 -11.83
C THR A 162 -5.62 -4.56 -11.12
N ALA A 163 -4.48 -3.88 -11.27
CA ALA A 163 -4.24 -2.58 -10.66
C ALA A 163 -5.19 -1.49 -11.20
N VAL A 164 -5.48 -1.49 -12.50
CA VAL A 164 -6.45 -0.57 -13.14
C VAL A 164 -7.87 -0.83 -12.62
N LYS A 165 -8.29 -2.09 -12.50
CA LYS A 165 -9.59 -2.45 -11.93
C LYS A 165 -9.71 -2.02 -10.48
N LEU A 166 -8.66 -2.23 -9.68
CA LEU A 166 -8.58 -1.77 -8.29
C LEU A 166 -8.71 -0.24 -8.19
N ASP A 167 -8.02 0.53 -9.03
CA ASP A 167 -8.18 1.98 -9.07
C ASP A 167 -9.64 2.36 -9.36
N ARG A 168 -10.26 1.75 -10.38
CA ARG A 168 -11.64 2.04 -10.78
C ARG A 168 -12.65 1.85 -9.64
N VAL A 169 -12.54 0.75 -8.89
CA VAL A 169 -13.51 0.43 -7.82
C VAL A 169 -13.26 1.23 -6.53
N THR A 170 -12.03 1.67 -6.28
CA THR A 170 -11.64 2.37 -5.05
C THR A 170 -11.62 3.89 -5.17
N ALA A 171 -11.50 4.43 -6.40
CA ALA A 171 -11.23 5.85 -6.66
C ALA A 171 -12.25 6.80 -6.02
N ALA A 172 -13.54 6.43 -6.02
CA ALA A 172 -14.60 7.27 -5.47
C ALA A 172 -14.42 7.48 -3.95
N ARG A 173 -14.09 6.42 -3.20
CA ARG A 173 -13.84 6.52 -1.76
C ARG A 173 -12.57 7.31 -1.47
N ARG A 174 -11.46 7.00 -2.15
CA ARG A 174 -10.18 7.72 -1.99
C ARG A 174 -10.30 9.21 -2.33
N THR A 175 -11.17 9.55 -3.28
CA THR A 175 -11.50 10.95 -3.60
C THR A 175 -12.24 11.62 -2.45
N ARG A 176 -13.27 10.97 -1.91
CA ARG A 176 -14.13 11.53 -0.85
C ARG A 176 -13.42 11.64 0.51
N GLU A 177 -12.74 10.58 0.94
CA GLU A 177 -12.10 10.53 2.27
C GLU A 177 -10.76 11.26 2.28
N GLY A 178 -9.99 11.09 1.21
CA GLY A 178 -8.68 11.68 1.05
C GLY A 178 -7.64 11.22 2.06
N ASP A 179 -6.38 11.28 1.63
CA ASP A 179 -5.25 10.80 2.41
C ASP A 179 -4.06 11.75 2.32
N ASP A 180 -4.32 13.01 2.64
CA ASP A 180 -3.31 14.06 2.76
C ASP A 180 -2.23 13.74 3.81
N ALA A 181 -2.61 13.13 4.94
CA ALA A 181 -1.69 12.79 6.01
C ALA A 181 -0.65 11.73 5.62
N PHE A 182 -0.97 10.84 4.67
CA PHE A 182 0.04 10.01 4.01
C PHE A 182 0.61 10.74 2.79
N LEU A 183 -0.21 11.00 1.77
CA LEU A 183 0.25 11.36 0.42
C LEU A 183 1.07 12.65 0.36
N CYS A 184 0.76 13.63 1.20
CA CYS A 184 1.30 14.99 1.11
C CYS A 184 2.34 15.31 2.19
N ARG A 185 2.80 14.29 2.92
CA ARG A 185 3.87 14.41 3.92
C ARG A 185 5.22 13.93 3.39
N ASP A 186 6.27 14.29 4.11
CA ASP A 186 7.67 13.95 3.84
C ASP A 186 8.23 14.58 2.55
N GLY A 187 7.59 15.65 2.06
CA GLY A 187 8.07 16.45 0.93
C GLY A 187 9.02 17.59 1.35
N LEU A 188 9.55 18.30 0.36
CA LEU A 188 10.45 19.45 0.55
C LEU A 188 9.85 20.55 1.42
N ASP A 189 8.53 20.81 1.34
CA ASP A 189 7.86 21.79 2.19
C ASP A 189 7.93 21.38 3.67
N GLU A 190 7.70 20.11 3.96
CA GLU A 190 7.79 19.57 5.33
C GLU A 190 9.24 19.51 5.82
N ILE A 191 10.18 19.12 4.96
CA ILE A 191 11.61 19.13 5.28
C ILE A 191 12.06 20.56 5.61
N ALA A 192 11.70 21.54 4.80
CA ALA A 192 12.03 22.95 5.04
C ALA A 192 11.40 23.48 6.33
N TYR A 193 10.17 23.04 6.65
CA TYR A 193 9.52 23.34 7.92
C TYR A 193 10.29 22.74 9.09
N ASN A 194 10.62 21.45 9.03
CA ASN A 194 11.30 20.71 10.10
C ASN A 194 12.74 21.19 10.32
N LEU A 195 13.44 21.65 9.27
CA LEU A 195 14.76 22.28 9.41
C LEU A 195 14.70 23.59 10.23
N LYS A 196 13.58 24.32 10.17
CA LYS A 196 13.41 25.59 10.87
C LYS A 196 12.86 25.45 12.29
N ARG A 197 12.01 24.44 12.51
CA ARG A 197 11.18 24.33 13.73
C ARG A 197 11.33 23.01 14.48
N GLY A 198 11.89 22.01 13.82
CA GLY A 198 12.05 20.67 14.36
C GLY A 198 13.46 20.45 14.90
N THR A 199 13.82 19.17 14.95
CA THR A 199 15.17 18.71 15.28
C THR A 199 15.89 18.31 14.01
N SER A 200 17.22 18.50 13.98
CA SER A 200 18.07 18.06 12.89
C SER A 200 19.28 17.35 13.47
N LYS A 201 19.56 16.15 13.00
CA LYS A 201 20.74 15.38 13.39
C LYS A 201 21.45 14.83 12.17
N ALA A 202 22.78 14.91 12.18
CA ALA A 202 23.57 14.18 11.19
C ALA A 202 23.36 12.68 11.39
N VAL A 203 23.17 11.96 10.29
CA VAL A 203 23.07 10.50 10.25
C VAL A 203 24.10 9.96 9.25
N PRO A 204 24.49 8.67 9.36
CA PRO A 204 25.38 8.07 8.37
C PRO A 204 24.83 8.27 6.96
N THR A 205 25.69 8.78 6.08
CA THR A 205 25.36 8.91 4.66
C THR A 205 25.22 7.50 4.06
N PRO A 206 24.10 7.19 3.38
CA PRO A 206 23.92 5.89 2.73
C PRO A 206 25.06 5.57 1.76
N LEU A 207 25.34 4.28 1.56
CA LEU A 207 26.36 3.83 0.59
C LEU A 207 26.09 4.42 -0.80
N GLY A 208 27.11 5.04 -1.39
CA GLY A 208 27.01 5.75 -2.68
C GLY A 208 26.51 7.20 -2.58
N GLY A 209 26.16 7.69 -1.39
CA GLY A 209 25.82 9.08 -1.16
C GLY A 209 27.05 9.99 -1.05
N VAL A 210 26.97 11.20 -1.62
CA VAL A 210 27.99 12.24 -1.47
C VAL A 210 27.50 13.29 -0.47
N GLY A 211 28.38 13.71 0.45
CA GLY A 211 28.10 14.76 1.43
C GLY A 211 27.55 14.25 2.77
N ARG A 212 26.93 15.15 3.53
CA ARG A 212 26.34 14.87 4.85
C ARG A 212 24.84 14.60 4.72
N THR A 213 24.37 13.53 5.32
CA THR A 213 22.92 13.28 5.46
C THR A 213 22.41 13.82 6.79
N ILE A 214 21.34 14.62 6.73
CA ILE A 214 20.65 15.16 7.91
C ILE A 214 19.29 14.51 8.01
N ALA A 215 19.02 13.83 9.12
CA ALA A 215 17.67 13.42 9.48
C ALA A 215 16.98 14.58 10.20
N THR A 216 15.78 14.91 9.73
CA THR A 216 14.93 15.92 10.38
C THR A 216 13.82 15.22 11.16
N GLY A 217 13.50 15.74 12.34
CA GLY A 217 12.37 15.31 13.15
C GLY A 217 11.42 16.48 13.34
N GLY A 218 10.16 16.33 12.97
CA GLY A 218 9.17 17.40 13.09
C GLY A 218 8.69 17.62 14.52
N ASP A 219 8.14 18.81 14.77
CA ASP A 219 7.46 19.17 16.02
C ASP A 219 6.03 18.58 16.13
N GLY A 220 5.61 17.80 15.12
CA GLY A 220 4.28 17.19 15.04
C GLY A 220 3.16 18.13 14.58
N THR A 221 3.45 19.41 14.33
CA THR A 221 2.43 20.44 14.03
C THR A 221 2.35 20.83 12.56
N TYR A 222 3.28 20.35 11.72
CA TYR A 222 3.20 20.53 10.27
C TYR A 222 1.88 19.99 9.72
N LYS A 223 1.21 20.83 8.90
CA LYS A 223 -0.01 20.47 8.17
C LYS A 223 0.26 20.57 6.68
N PRO A 224 0.14 19.48 5.92
CA PRO A 224 0.35 19.53 4.48
C PRO A 224 -0.71 20.40 3.80
N ARG A 225 -0.31 21.11 2.74
CA ARG A 225 -1.23 21.90 1.93
C ARG A 225 -1.82 21.05 0.82
N VAL A 226 -3.13 21.14 0.63
CA VAL A 226 -3.87 20.48 -0.43
C VAL A 226 -4.36 21.54 -1.42
N VAL A 227 -4.20 21.30 -2.71
CA VAL A 227 -4.70 22.21 -3.75
C VAL A 227 -6.22 22.09 -3.88
N ALA A 228 -6.85 23.13 -4.42
CA ALA A 228 -8.30 23.16 -4.61
C ALA A 228 -8.77 22.04 -5.55
N GLU A 229 -10.00 21.56 -5.32
CA GLU A 229 -10.59 20.45 -6.08
C GLU A 229 -10.57 20.68 -7.60
N LYS A 230 -10.96 21.89 -8.01
CA LYS A 230 -10.96 22.32 -9.41
C LYS A 230 -9.58 22.23 -10.09
N SER A 231 -8.51 22.23 -9.30
CA SER A 231 -7.13 22.15 -9.79
C SER A 231 -6.66 20.70 -9.91
N TRP A 232 -6.88 19.86 -8.89
CA TRP A 232 -6.33 18.50 -8.91
C TRP A 232 -7.21 17.47 -9.62
N LYS A 233 -8.55 17.58 -9.57
CA LYS A 233 -9.44 16.56 -10.16
C LYS A 233 -9.23 16.36 -11.66
N PRO A 234 -9.10 17.42 -12.50
CA PRO A 234 -8.81 17.24 -13.91
C PRO A 234 -7.49 16.50 -14.14
N LYS A 235 -6.45 16.81 -13.35
CA LYS A 235 -5.16 16.13 -13.45
C LYS A 235 -5.25 14.66 -13.02
N ALA A 236 -5.96 14.36 -11.94
CA ALA A 236 -6.20 12.98 -11.51
C ALA A 236 -6.97 12.18 -12.56
N ALA A 237 -7.96 12.77 -13.22
CA ALA A 237 -8.71 12.14 -14.31
C ALA A 237 -7.81 11.84 -15.52
N GLN A 238 -6.97 12.81 -15.91
CA GLN A 238 -5.98 12.61 -16.97
C GLN A 238 -5.04 11.43 -16.63
N LEU A 239 -4.43 11.44 -15.44
CA LEU A 239 -3.50 10.38 -15.03
C LEU A 239 -4.18 9.01 -14.93
N ARG A 240 -5.47 8.97 -14.58
CA ARG A 240 -6.26 7.75 -14.57
C ARG A 240 -6.52 7.21 -15.97
N ALA A 241 -6.75 8.07 -16.95
CA ALA A 241 -6.89 7.66 -18.35
C ALA A 241 -5.57 7.11 -18.91
N GLU A 242 -4.43 7.68 -18.51
CA GLU A 242 -3.07 7.24 -18.89
C GLU A 242 -2.57 6.02 -18.10
N LEU A 243 -3.34 5.54 -17.11
CA LEU A 243 -2.88 4.55 -16.15
C LEU A 243 -2.46 3.22 -16.81
N PRO A 244 -3.24 2.63 -17.75
CA PRO A 244 -2.85 1.37 -18.38
C PRO A 244 -1.49 1.45 -19.08
N GLN A 245 -1.23 2.53 -19.83
CA GLN A 245 0.04 2.72 -20.53
C GLN A 245 1.18 2.95 -19.53
N THR A 246 0.95 3.78 -18.50
CA THR A 246 1.94 4.07 -17.45
C THR A 246 2.39 2.79 -16.74
N LEU A 247 1.45 1.93 -16.32
CA LEU A 247 1.78 0.69 -15.63
C LEU A 247 2.41 -0.33 -16.58
N THR A 248 1.97 -0.39 -17.84
CA THR A 248 2.59 -1.26 -18.86
C THR A 248 4.06 -0.93 -19.05
N LEU A 249 4.41 0.36 -19.17
CA LEU A 249 5.79 0.80 -19.27
C LEU A 249 6.60 0.42 -18.01
N LEU A 250 6.02 0.63 -16.83
CA LEU A 250 6.67 0.29 -15.55
C LEU A 250 6.99 -1.21 -15.42
N VAL A 251 6.06 -2.10 -15.77
CA VAL A 251 6.30 -3.55 -15.66
C VAL A 251 7.18 -4.09 -16.79
N SER A 252 7.29 -3.36 -17.90
CA SER A 252 8.16 -3.72 -19.04
C SER A 252 9.61 -3.31 -18.81
N SER A 253 9.84 -2.26 -18.01
CA SER A 253 11.18 -1.81 -17.60
C SER A 253 11.69 -2.50 -16.33
N ALA A 254 10.86 -3.30 -15.66
CA ALA A 254 11.30 -4.15 -14.56
C ALA A 254 12.25 -5.24 -15.09
N ARG A 255 13.56 -4.99 -14.95
CA ARG A 255 14.65 -5.91 -15.26
C ARG A 255 15.56 -6.01 -14.06
#